data_AF-A0AAN8NZV1-F1
#
_entry.id   AF-A0AAN8NZV1-F1
#
_cell.length_a   1.000
_cell.length_b   1.000
_cell.length_c   1.000
_cell.angle_alpha   90.00
_cell.angle_beta   90.00
_cell.angle_gamma   90.00
#
_symmetry.space_group_name_H-M   'P 1'
#
loop_
_entity.id
_entity.type
_entity.pdbx_description
1 polymer ?
#
loop_
_entity_poly.entity_id
_entity_poly.type
_entity_poly.pdbx_seq_one_letter_code
_entity_poly.pdbx_strand_id
1 'polypeptide(L)'
;MPEIKYRENPVDEDTKRQFDSKETSKFYDPCQDAANRSLQCLKRNMGDREMCTDYFQAYRDCKKKWIEERKTERWKKAIGSLGFKIGDDSSESSSGSSAATTVGNTTGAEK
;
A
#
# COMPACT_ATOMS: atom_id res chain seq x y z
N MET A 1 -22.72 11.40 7.21
CA MET A 1 -21.76 11.11 6.12
C MET A 1 -21.20 9.72 6.37
N PRO A 2 -21.21 8.80 5.39
CA PRO A 2 -20.52 7.52 5.59
C PRO A 2 -19.03 7.81 5.78
N GLU A 3 -18.46 7.32 6.88
CA GLU A 3 -17.02 7.32 7.07
C GLU A 3 -16.38 6.52 5.93
N ILE A 4 -15.67 7.21 5.04
CA ILE A 4 -14.85 6.55 4.06
C ILE A 4 -13.69 5.95 4.85
N LYS A 5 -13.70 4.64 5.07
CA LYS A 5 -12.56 3.94 5.66
C LYS A 5 -11.44 3.97 4.63
N TYR A 6 -10.52 4.92 4.77
CA TYR A 6 -9.32 4.99 3.95
C TYR A 6 -8.45 3.78 4.29
N ARG A 7 -8.54 2.71 3.49
CA ARG A 7 -7.68 1.54 3.71
C ARG A 7 -6.29 1.85 3.16
N GLU A 8 -5.45 2.42 4.03
CA GLU A 8 -4.07 2.85 3.74
C GLU A 8 -3.20 1.67 3.26
N ASN A 9 -3.53 0.43 3.67
CA ASN A 9 -2.72 -0.75 3.43
C ASN A 9 -3.49 -1.85 2.65
N PRO A 10 -2.99 -2.27 1.48
CA PRO A 10 -3.68 -3.25 0.63
C PRO A 10 -3.46 -4.70 1.00
N VAL A 11 -2.53 -4.98 1.92
CA VAL A 11 -2.15 -6.32 2.36
C VAL A 11 -2.59 -6.58 3.80
N ASP A 12 -3.67 -5.94 4.25
CA ASP A 12 -4.20 -6.19 5.59
C ASP A 12 -5.02 -7.50 5.66
N GLU A 13 -5.14 -8.09 6.85
CA GLU A 13 -5.74 -9.40 7.05
C GLU A 13 -7.20 -9.48 6.59
N ASP A 14 -7.95 -8.39 6.70
CA ASP A 14 -9.35 -8.36 6.24
C ASP A 14 -9.46 -8.54 4.71
N THR A 15 -8.50 -8.03 3.94
CA THR A 15 -8.46 -8.19 2.48
C THR A 15 -8.08 -9.59 2.09
N LYS A 16 -7.20 -10.24 2.86
CA LYS A 16 -6.87 -11.65 2.64
C LYS A 16 -8.10 -12.51 2.90
N ARG A 17 -8.80 -12.28 4.02
CA ARG A 17 -10.07 -12.96 4.35
C ARG A 17 -11.16 -12.72 3.30
N GLN A 18 -11.34 -11.49 2.84
CA GLN A 18 -12.31 -11.16 1.79
C GLN A 18 -11.94 -11.76 0.43
N PHE A 19 -10.65 -11.90 0.14
CA PHE A 19 -10.17 -12.57 -1.06
C PHE A 19 -10.41 -14.10 -0.97
N ASP A 20 -10.08 -14.72 0.17
CA ASP A 20 -10.21 -16.16 0.37
C ASP A 20 -11.66 -16.62 0.52
N SER A 21 -12.53 -15.78 1.12
CA SER A 21 -13.97 -16.06 1.24
C SER A 21 -14.75 -15.89 -0.06
N LYS A 22 -14.10 -15.36 -1.10
CA LYS A 22 -14.75 -15.07 -2.36
C LYS A 22 -14.87 -16.31 -3.23
N GLU A 23 -15.92 -16.32 -4.05
CA GLU A 23 -16.02 -17.28 -5.14
C GLU A 23 -14.85 -17.14 -6.13
N THR A 24 -14.28 -18.27 -6.54
CA THR A 24 -13.07 -18.36 -7.37
C THR A 24 -13.21 -17.67 -8.73
N SER A 25 -14.44 -17.52 -9.22
CA SER A 25 -14.77 -16.87 -10.49
C SER A 25 -14.76 -15.35 -10.43
N LYS A 26 -14.87 -14.74 -9.24
CA LYS A 26 -15.14 -13.31 -9.11
C LYS A 26 -13.85 -12.52 -8.93
N PHE A 27 -13.67 -11.43 -9.70
CA PHE A 27 -12.47 -10.56 -9.64
C PHE A 27 -12.46 -9.62 -8.41
N TYR A 28 -11.44 -9.74 -7.54
CA TYR A 28 -11.30 -8.93 -6.31
C TYR A 28 -10.05 -8.07 -6.41
N ASP A 29 -10.22 -6.77 -6.18
CA ASP A 29 -9.12 -5.82 -6.17
C ASP A 29 -9.14 -5.00 -4.87
N PRO A 30 -8.16 -5.21 -3.96
CA PRO A 30 -8.06 -4.43 -2.73
C PRO A 30 -7.69 -2.95 -2.98
N CYS A 31 -7.29 -2.58 -4.20
CA CYS A 31 -6.89 -1.22 -4.58
C CYS A 31 -8.03 -0.39 -5.18
N GLN A 32 -9.26 -0.88 -5.15
CA GLN A 32 -10.45 -0.20 -5.68
C GLN A 32 -10.63 1.22 -5.11
N ASP A 33 -10.35 1.42 -3.83
CA ASP A 33 -10.48 2.75 -3.20
C ASP A 33 -9.46 3.75 -3.75
N ALA A 34 -8.22 3.32 -3.99
CA ALA A 34 -7.20 4.15 -4.62
C ALA A 34 -7.59 4.52 -6.07
N ALA A 35 -8.15 3.55 -6.81
CA ALA A 35 -8.67 3.81 -8.15
C ALA A 35 -9.81 4.84 -8.13
N ASN A 36 -10.77 4.68 -7.22
CA ASN A 36 -11.89 5.62 -7.05
C ASN A 36 -11.41 7.04 -6.72
N ARG A 37 -10.34 7.19 -5.91
CA ARG A 37 -9.73 8.50 -5.64
C ARG A 37 -9.11 9.12 -6.87
N SER A 38 -8.38 8.35 -7.67
CA SER A 38 -7.79 8.85 -8.91
C SER A 38 -8.87 9.30 -9.91
N LEU A 39 -9.97 8.56 -10.02
CA LEU A 39 -11.13 8.93 -10.84
C LEU A 39 -11.84 10.18 -10.31
N GLN A 40 -11.92 10.32 -8.99
CA GLN A 40 -12.46 11.50 -8.33
C GLN A 40 -11.60 12.75 -8.55
N CYS A 41 -10.27 12.60 -8.63
CA CYS A 41 -9.35 13.66 -8.98
C CYS A 41 -9.55 14.08 -10.45
N LEU A 42 -9.64 13.12 -11.38
CA LEU A 42 -9.92 13.41 -12.79
C LEU A 42 -11.26 14.14 -12.98
N LYS A 43 -12.31 13.72 -12.25
CA LYS A 43 -13.63 14.36 -12.33
C LYS A 43 -13.62 15.82 -11.87
N ARG A 44 -12.72 16.18 -10.95
CA ARG A 44 -12.57 17.56 -10.43
C ARG A 44 -11.68 18.44 -11.31
N ASN A 45 -10.69 17.84 -11.96
CA ASN A 45 -9.70 18.55 -12.78
C ASN A 45 -9.94 18.35 -14.28
N MET A 46 -11.19 18.12 -14.71
CA MET A 46 -11.56 17.97 -16.13
C MET A 46 -10.75 16.91 -16.91
N GLY A 47 -10.18 15.92 -16.23
CA GLY A 47 -9.35 14.87 -16.84
C GLY A 47 -7.85 15.16 -16.87
N ASP A 48 -7.37 16.23 -16.23
CA ASP A 48 -5.93 16.51 -16.14
C ASP A 48 -5.22 15.45 -15.30
N ARG A 49 -4.41 14.64 -15.99
CA ARG A 49 -3.70 13.50 -15.41
C ARG A 49 -2.48 13.94 -14.60
N GLU A 50 -1.85 15.05 -14.95
CA GLU A 50 -0.64 15.55 -14.30
C GLU A 50 -0.90 15.91 -12.84
N MET A 51 -2.04 16.56 -12.57
CA MET A 51 -2.50 16.92 -11.22
C MET A 51 -2.87 15.70 -10.34
N CYS A 52 -3.10 14.54 -10.97
CA CYS A 52 -3.56 13.33 -10.29
C CYS A 52 -2.50 12.22 -10.23
N THR A 53 -1.25 12.53 -10.59
CA THR A 53 -0.14 11.57 -10.66
C THR A 53 0.08 10.81 -9.35
N ASP A 54 0.00 11.48 -8.21
CA ASP A 54 0.14 10.86 -6.87
C ASP A 54 -0.94 9.81 -6.59
N TYR A 55 -2.18 10.05 -7.02
CA TYR A 55 -3.27 9.08 -6.87
C TYR A 55 -3.04 7.83 -7.74
N PHE A 56 -2.48 8.00 -8.94
CA PHE A 56 -2.12 6.88 -9.80
C PHE A 56 -0.93 6.10 -9.25
N GLN A 57 0.05 6.78 -8.64
CA GLN A 57 1.17 6.13 -7.97
C GLN A 57 0.67 5.27 -6.80
N ALA A 58 -0.18 5.82 -5.94
CA ALA A 58 -0.79 5.07 -4.85
C ALA A 58 -1.51 3.79 -5.33
N TYR A 59 -2.25 3.85 -6.44
CA TYR A 59 -2.88 2.67 -7.03
C TYR A 59 -1.86 1.65 -7.57
N ARG A 60 -0.80 2.10 -8.25
CA ARG A 60 0.26 1.22 -8.77
C ARG A 60 1.02 0.53 -7.66
N ASP A 61 1.41 1.28 -6.63
CA ASP A 61 2.12 0.76 -5.47
C ASP A 61 1.27 -0.24 -4.70
N CYS A 62 -0.02 0.09 -4.54
CA CYS A 62 -1.00 -0.80 -3.94
C CYS A 62 -1.06 -2.15 -4.66
N LYS A 63 -1.23 -2.11 -5.98
CA LYS A 63 -1.33 -3.30 -6.82
C LYS A 63 -0.03 -4.09 -6.86
N LYS A 64 1.11 -3.39 -6.88
CA LYS A 64 2.45 -4.00 -6.83
C LYS A 64 2.64 -4.79 -5.54
N LYS A 65 2.38 -4.17 -4.38
CA LYS A 65 2.47 -4.84 -3.07
C LYS A 65 1.56 -6.07 -2.99
N TRP A 66 0.33 -5.97 -3.48
CA TRP A 66 -0.61 -7.10 -3.49
C TRP A 66 -0.12 -8.27 -4.35
N ILE A 67 0.36 -8.01 -5.57
CA ILE A 67 0.87 -9.05 -6.47
C ILE A 67 2.16 -9.66 -5.92
N GLU A 68 3.06 -8.82 -5.38
CA GLU A 68 4.32 -9.25 -4.80
C GLU A 68 4.09 -10.18 -3.61
N GLU A 69 3.24 -9.81 -2.66
CA GLU A 69 2.89 -10.67 -1.53
C GLU A 69 2.31 -12.03 -2.00
N ARG A 70 1.41 -12.02 -2.99
CA ARG A 70 0.85 -13.27 -3.51
C ARG A 70 1.90 -14.13 -4.20
N LYS A 71 2.87 -13.52 -4.86
CA LYS A 71 3.99 -14.20 -5.48
C LYS A 71 4.94 -14.76 -4.41
N THR A 72 5.28 -14.00 -3.37
CA THR A 72 6.13 -14.45 -2.27
C THR A 72 5.45 -15.57 -1.50
N GLU A 73 4.15 -15.50 -1.22
CA GLU A 73 3.39 -16.56 -0.57
C GLU A 73 3.33 -17.84 -1.42
N ARG A 74 3.13 -17.71 -2.74
CA ARG A 74 3.17 -18.86 -3.65
C ARG A 74 4.58 -19.45 -3.73
N TRP A 75 5.61 -18.59 -3.74
CA TRP A 75 7.01 -18.98 -3.77
C TRP A 75 7.44 -19.69 -2.49
N LYS A 76 7.10 -19.14 -1.31
CA LYS A 76 7.32 -19.75 0.00
C LYS A 76 6.66 -21.13 0.07
N LYS A 77 5.42 -21.27 -0.40
CA LYS A 77 4.74 -22.58 -0.47
C LYS A 77 5.43 -23.55 -1.42
N ALA A 78 5.85 -23.09 -2.60
CA ALA A 78 6.56 -23.92 -3.56
C ALA A 78 7.93 -24.40 -3.03
N ILE A 79 8.70 -23.51 -2.40
CA ILE A 79 10.00 -23.84 -1.80
C ILE A 79 9.85 -24.71 -0.56
N GLY A 80 8.89 -24.40 0.31
CA GLY A 80 8.59 -25.22 1.48
C GLY A 80 8.19 -26.64 1.09
N SER A 81 7.44 -26.79 -0.01
CA SER A 81 7.11 -28.10 -0.60
C SER A 81 8.33 -28.83 -1.19
N LEU A 82 9.41 -28.12 -1.52
CA LEU A 82 10.67 -28.68 -2.02
C LEU A 82 11.70 -28.98 -0.91
N GLY A 83 11.35 -28.75 0.37
CA GLY A 83 12.21 -29.09 1.50
C GLY A 83 13.44 -28.19 1.70
N PHE A 84 13.52 -27.05 1.00
CA PHE A 84 14.61 -26.10 1.14
C PHE A 84 14.27 -25.08 2.24
N LYS A 85 14.84 -25.23 3.44
CA LYS A 85 14.64 -24.30 4.57
C LYS A 85 15.30 -22.94 4.24
N ILE A 86 14.50 -21.95 3.88
CA ILE A 86 14.91 -20.54 3.90
C ILE A 86 14.83 -20.06 5.35
N GLY A 87 15.97 -19.65 5.89
CA GLY A 87 16.05 -19.02 7.21
C GLY A 87 15.19 -17.77 7.25
N ASP A 88 14.44 -17.62 8.34
CA ASP A 88 13.59 -16.49 8.64
C ASP A 88 14.45 -15.21 8.81
N ASP A 89 14.20 -14.23 7.97
CA ASP A 89 14.43 -12.83 8.33
C ASP A 89 13.06 -12.16 8.29
N SER A 90 12.47 -12.02 9.47
CA SER A 90 11.17 -11.39 9.67
C SER A 90 11.30 -9.91 9.36
N SER A 91 10.93 -9.54 8.14
CA SER A 91 10.72 -8.15 7.77
C SER A 91 9.45 -7.63 8.45
N GLU A 92 9.62 -7.04 9.63
CA GLU A 92 8.67 -6.06 10.16
C GLU A 92 8.49 -4.95 9.12
N SER A 93 7.37 -5.00 8.42
CA SER A 93 6.90 -3.90 7.59
C SER A 93 6.13 -2.91 8.47
N SER A 94 6.88 -2.16 9.27
CA SER A 94 6.39 -0.95 9.93
C SER A 94 7.20 0.24 9.42
N SER A 95 6.68 0.83 8.36
CA SER A 95 7.03 2.17 7.91
C SER A 95 6.83 3.19 9.04
N GLY A 96 7.89 3.88 9.40
CA GLY A 96 7.90 5.03 10.30
C GLY A 96 9.15 5.87 10.06
N SER A 97 9.26 6.47 8.87
CA SER A 97 10.27 7.49 8.59
C SER A 97 9.85 8.82 9.22
N SER A 98 10.73 9.43 10.02
CA SER A 98 11.05 10.86 9.96
C SER A 98 12.25 11.17 10.86
N ALA A 99 13.38 11.43 10.21
CA ALA A 99 14.53 12.04 10.82
C ALA A 99 14.17 13.47 11.27
N ALA A 100 14.32 13.78 12.54
CA ALA A 100 14.38 15.16 13.02
C ALA A 100 15.85 15.50 13.25
N THR A 101 16.50 16.05 12.23
CA THR A 101 17.78 16.74 12.37
C THR A 101 17.53 18.05 13.12
N THR A 102 17.88 18.11 14.41
CA THR A 102 17.92 19.38 15.14
C THR A 102 19.16 20.16 14.73
N VAL A 103 19.04 21.01 13.71
CA VAL A 103 19.96 22.12 13.45
C VAL A 103 19.53 23.31 14.32
N GLY A 104 20.20 23.50 15.46
CA GLY A 104 20.01 24.66 16.32
C GLY A 104 20.89 25.82 15.85
N ASN A 105 20.29 26.81 15.18
CA ASN A 105 20.87 28.13 14.98
C ASN A 105 19.86 29.18 15.44
N THR A 106 20.10 29.82 16.58
CA THR A 106 19.39 31.03 17.01
C THR A 106 20.41 32.10 17.36
N THR A 107 20.60 33.01 16.43
CA THR A 107 21.24 34.30 16.63
C THR A 107 20.27 35.29 17.28
N GLY A 108 20.71 35.94 18.37
CA GLY A 108 20.27 37.28 18.80
C GLY A 108 19.22 37.33 19.92
N ALA A 109 19.59 37.90 21.09
CA ALA A 109 19.28 39.30 21.47
C ALA A 109 19.54 39.58 22.98
N GLU A 110 19.81 40.86 23.29
CA GLU A 110 19.61 41.57 24.57
C GLU A 110 20.74 41.58 25.63
N LYS A 111 21.55 42.67 25.63
CA LYS A 111 21.57 43.70 26.68
C LYS A 111 22.11 45.03 26.15
#